data_AF-A0A5M6CCJ0-F1
#
_entry.id   AF-A0A5M6CCJ0-F1
#
_cell.length_a   1.000
_cell.length_b   1.000
_cell.length_c   1.000
_cell.angle_alpha   90.00
_cell.angle_beta   90.00
_cell.angle_gamma   90.00
#
_symmetry.space_group_name_H-M   'P 1'
#
loop_
_entity.id
_entity.type
_entity.pdbx_description
1 polymer ?
#
loop_
_entity_poly.entity_id
_entity_poly.type
_entity_poly.pdbx_seq_one_letter_code
_entity_poly.pdbx_strand_id
1 'polypeptide(L)'
;MYQITEKQVNYILDDIRRNGIQMEDLQLNLLDHICCLVEYNLKEQDDFEEFYHRAIKQFYTKELKEIEDETIRLLTFKNYFMMKKIMIAGGVFSTFAFLFGSFFKVMHWPGAAVLLTLAVAVFSLLFLPLLFIIKAKEVNSGLEKLVVAFGTILGIMFCLSILFKVQHWPGASLLVITMVAFSFFIFIPLYFFSGYRKPETRLNTSLTSILLIGFTAVTFLSVNVNGPTSRQVDDWIAYSQSEMIWNKINAKQHVSDEPEVMAVLQSSDKLKNAILDLTSLPKPDNYTIPTELKVDALSYLGRDGRYGKVLELLQDLQVNVKKYNQAQLVASNKIPDGFAFLDIDKQEFSRMENVYALNNLTQLQIYVASSCSDKTVMAIR
;
A
#
# COMPACT_ATOMS: atom_id res chain seq x y z
N MET A 1 1.38 14.37 68.64
CA MET A 1 1.96 14.20 67.29
C MET A 1 2.71 15.49 67.02
N TYR A 2 3.99 15.40 66.67
CA TYR A 2 4.80 16.59 66.43
C TYR A 2 4.29 17.27 65.15
N GLN A 3 4.20 18.60 65.15
CA GLN A 3 3.76 19.34 63.97
C GLN A 3 4.98 19.93 63.27
N ILE A 4 5.26 19.45 62.06
CA ILE A 4 6.42 19.89 61.30
C ILE A 4 6.21 21.33 60.81
N THR A 5 7.26 22.15 60.87
CA THR A 5 7.22 23.55 60.40
C THR A 5 7.60 23.65 58.91
N GLU A 6 7.10 24.67 58.20
CA GLU A 6 7.47 24.89 56.78
C GLU A 6 8.98 25.00 56.56
N LYS A 7 9.72 25.56 57.53
CA LYS A 7 11.19 25.62 57.48
C LYS A 7 11.82 24.23 57.47
N GLN A 8 11.27 23.29 58.25
CA GLN A 8 11.73 21.90 58.30
C GLN A 8 11.35 21.13 57.03
N VAL A 9 10.16 21.36 56.47
CA VAL A 9 9.75 20.79 55.17
C VAL A 9 10.72 21.21 54.07
N ASN A 10 11.02 22.51 53.99
CA ASN A 10 11.97 23.03 53.00
C ASN A 10 13.38 22.49 53.21
N TYR A 11 13.82 22.36 54.46
CA TYR A 11 15.11 21.73 54.78
C TYR A 11 15.19 20.28 54.26
N ILE A 12 14.16 19.46 54.51
CA ILE A 12 14.10 18.07 54.05
C ILE A 12 14.13 18.00 52.52
N LEU A 13 13.32 18.82 51.85
CA LEU A 13 13.23 18.84 50.39
C LEU A 13 14.54 19.28 49.74
N ASP A 14 15.19 20.32 50.27
CA ASP A 14 16.48 20.81 49.77
C ASP A 14 17.58 19.78 49.97
N ASP A 15 17.58 19.05 51.10
CA ASP A 15 18.55 18.01 51.36
C ASP A 15 18.36 16.79 50.43
N ILE A 16 17.12 16.34 50.19
CA ILE A 16 16.81 15.28 49.21
C ILE A 16 17.34 15.64 47.82
N ARG A 17 17.15 16.89 47.39
CA ARG A 17 17.63 17.40 46.09
C ARG A 17 19.16 17.46 46.04
N ARG A 18 19.80 17.93 47.11
CA ARG A 18 21.27 18.00 47.21
C ARG A 18 21.92 16.62 47.17
N ASN A 19 21.25 15.61 47.72
CA ASN A 19 21.73 14.23 47.75
C ASN A 19 21.46 13.43 46.45
N GLY A 20 21.06 14.10 45.37
CA GLY A 20 21.10 13.56 44.01
C GLY A 20 19.79 12.98 43.48
N ILE A 21 18.67 13.16 44.18
CA ILE A 21 17.34 12.79 43.68
C ILE A 21 16.84 13.89 42.73
N GLN A 22 16.74 13.61 41.44
CA GLN A 22 16.28 14.52 40.39
C GLN A 22 14.80 14.32 40.03
N MET A 23 14.26 13.11 40.15
CA MET A 23 12.86 12.83 39.80
C MET A 23 11.89 13.52 40.79
N GLU A 24 11.07 14.45 40.29
CA GLU A 24 10.14 15.24 41.10
C GLU A 24 9.13 14.38 41.87
N ASP A 25 8.53 13.39 41.21
CA ASP A 25 7.62 12.44 41.87
C ASP A 25 8.30 11.69 43.03
N LEU A 26 9.57 11.32 42.87
CA LEU A 26 10.34 10.62 43.91
C LEU A 26 10.71 11.57 45.06
N GLN A 27 11.07 12.83 44.75
CA GLN A 27 11.30 13.87 45.76
C GLN A 27 10.08 14.05 46.66
N LEU A 28 8.89 14.19 46.05
CA LEU A 28 7.64 14.41 46.78
C LEU A 28 7.23 13.18 47.60
N ASN A 29 7.38 11.96 47.06
CA ASN A 29 7.10 10.73 47.81
C ASN A 29 8.05 10.55 49.02
N LEU A 30 9.35 10.85 48.84
CA LEU A 30 10.31 10.78 49.95
C LEU A 30 10.04 11.89 50.98
N LEU A 31 9.73 13.10 50.54
CA LEU A 31 9.36 14.21 51.42
C LEU A 31 8.15 13.86 52.29
N ASP A 32 7.05 13.41 51.68
CA ASP A 32 5.82 13.06 52.37
C ASP A 32 6.05 11.97 53.43
N HIS A 33 6.78 10.92 53.03
CA HIS A 33 7.04 9.80 53.91
C HIS A 33 8.00 10.15 55.07
N ILE A 34 9.04 10.97 54.81
CA ILE A 34 9.93 11.46 55.86
C ILE A 34 9.18 12.40 56.82
N CYS A 35 8.36 13.31 56.30
CA CYS A 35 7.52 14.19 57.13
C CYS A 35 6.62 13.37 58.05
N CYS A 36 5.92 12.37 57.52
CA CYS A 36 5.09 11.46 58.32
C CYS A 36 5.89 10.74 59.41
N LEU A 37 7.11 10.31 59.10
CA LEU A 37 7.97 9.61 60.05
C LEU A 37 8.42 10.52 61.20
N VAL A 38 8.70 11.79 60.91
CA VAL A 38 9.05 12.83 61.89
C VAL A 38 7.84 13.17 62.76
N GLU A 39 6.69 13.46 62.16
CA GLU A 39 5.47 13.83 62.90
C GLU A 39 5.01 12.74 63.88
N TYR A 40 5.19 11.47 63.49
CA TYR A 40 4.78 10.32 64.30
C TYR A 40 5.77 9.98 65.42
N ASN A 41 7.09 10.05 65.17
CA ASN A 41 8.09 9.52 66.09
C ASN A 41 8.89 10.58 66.86
N LEU A 42 8.87 11.85 66.45
CA LEU A 42 9.61 12.91 67.14
C LEU A 42 8.87 13.34 68.42
N LYS A 43 9.56 13.32 69.56
CA LYS A 43 9.02 13.80 70.85
C LYS A 43 9.39 15.27 71.06
N GLU A 44 8.61 15.99 71.86
CA GLU A 44 8.80 17.44 72.10
C GLU A 44 10.17 17.85 72.68
N GLN A 45 10.96 16.91 73.19
CA GLN A 45 12.29 17.14 73.76
C GLN A 45 13.45 16.64 72.87
N ASP A 46 13.15 16.00 71.73
CA ASP A 46 14.17 15.47 70.82
C ASP A 46 14.61 16.52 69.80
N ASP A 47 15.90 16.50 69.42
CA ASP A 47 16.42 17.37 68.35
C ASP A 47 15.95 16.87 66.97
N PHE A 48 15.40 17.80 66.18
CA PHE A 48 14.90 17.52 64.83
C PHE A 48 16.03 17.06 63.90
N GLU A 49 17.19 17.74 63.93
CA GLU A 49 18.26 17.48 62.98
C GLU A 49 18.89 16.10 63.23
N GLU A 50 19.13 15.74 64.50
CA GLU A 50 19.60 14.42 64.90
C GLU A 50 18.59 13.30 64.58
N PHE A 51 17.29 13.55 64.78
CA PHE A 51 16.25 12.58 64.42
C PHE A 51 16.15 12.40 62.91
N TYR A 52 16.14 13.49 62.14
CA TYR A 52 16.09 13.46 60.69
C TYR A 52 17.27 12.70 60.09
N HIS A 53 18.50 12.96 60.58
CA HIS A 53 19.70 12.25 60.11
C HIS A 53 19.63 10.74 60.39
N ARG A 54 18.93 10.30 61.44
CA ARG A 54 18.65 8.89 61.70
C ARG A 54 17.54 8.35 60.78
N ALA A 55 16.48 9.11 60.58
CA ALA A 55 15.35 8.74 59.74
C ALA A 55 15.77 8.56 58.28
N ILE A 56 16.52 9.52 57.72
CA ILE A 56 16.90 9.48 56.31
C ILE A 56 17.85 8.31 55.98
N LYS A 57 18.74 7.95 56.91
CA LYS A 57 19.64 6.79 56.80
C LYS A 57 18.92 5.44 56.73
N GLN A 58 17.62 5.38 57.05
CA GLN A 58 16.84 4.14 56.92
C GLN A 58 16.45 3.84 55.46
N PHE A 59 16.49 4.84 54.58
CA PHE A 59 16.02 4.72 53.19
C PHE A 59 17.08 4.21 52.22
N TYR A 60 18.36 4.25 52.58
CA TYR A 60 19.46 3.90 51.68
C TYR A 60 20.58 3.17 52.42
N THR A 61 21.38 2.39 51.69
CA THR A 61 22.51 1.66 52.27
C THR A 61 23.84 2.38 52.09
N LYS A 62 24.04 3.02 50.93
CA LYS A 62 25.25 3.79 50.61
C LYS A 62 24.98 5.28 50.47
N GLU A 63 24.08 5.65 49.59
CA GLU A 63 23.74 7.03 49.26
C GLU A 63 22.28 7.14 48.84
N LEU A 64 21.64 8.28 49.10
CA LEU A 64 20.21 8.48 48.80
C LEU A 64 19.90 8.29 47.30
N LYS A 65 20.84 8.69 46.43
CA LYS A 65 20.76 8.54 44.97
C LYS A 65 20.52 7.09 44.50
N GLU A 66 20.90 6.08 45.30
CA GLU A 66 20.64 4.67 45.02
C GLU A 66 19.15 4.39 44.75
N ILE A 67 18.26 5.06 45.48
CA ILE A 67 16.80 4.91 45.34
C ILE A 67 16.33 5.37 43.95
N GLU A 68 16.89 6.46 43.43
CA GLU A 68 16.59 6.94 42.08
C GLU A 68 17.15 6.01 41.02
N ASP A 69 18.40 5.57 41.18
CA ASP A 69 19.04 4.64 40.25
C ASP A 69 18.27 3.31 40.19
N GLU A 70 17.81 2.77 41.32
CA GLU A 70 16.97 1.58 41.38
C GLU A 70 15.60 1.80 40.74
N THR A 71 14.96 2.95 40.98
CA THR A 71 13.67 3.29 40.39
C THR A 71 13.76 3.44 38.88
N ILE A 72 14.77 4.17 38.38
CA ILE A 72 15.06 4.31 36.94
C ILE A 72 15.32 2.93 36.34
N ARG A 73 16.11 2.09 37.02
CA ARG A 73 16.40 0.73 36.58
C ARG A 73 15.12 -0.09 36.47
N LEU A 74 14.26 -0.07 37.47
CA LEU A 74 12.96 -0.77 37.49
C LEU A 74 12.02 -0.28 36.38
N LEU A 75 11.88 1.04 36.20
CA LEU A 75 11.06 1.64 35.14
C LEU A 75 11.58 1.28 33.75
N THR A 76 12.90 1.35 33.56
CA THR A 76 13.55 1.01 32.30
C THR A 76 13.37 -0.46 31.96
N PHE A 77 13.54 -1.37 32.94
CA PHE A 77 13.30 -2.80 32.74
C PHE A 77 11.82 -3.09 32.45
N LYS A 78 10.87 -2.51 33.19
CA LYS A 78 9.43 -2.71 32.97
C LYS A 78 9.01 -2.30 31.55
N ASN A 79 9.42 -1.12 31.10
CA ASN A 79 9.12 -0.63 29.76
C ASN A 79 9.77 -1.52 28.69
N TYR A 80 11.01 -1.94 28.91
CA TYR A 80 11.72 -2.87 28.02
C TYR A 80 10.98 -4.21 27.87
N PHE A 81 10.54 -4.83 28.97
CA PHE A 81 9.78 -6.08 28.93
C PHE A 81 8.42 -5.91 28.25
N MET A 82 7.74 -4.78 28.48
CA MET A 82 6.46 -4.48 27.83
C MET A 82 6.63 -4.36 26.31
N MET A 83 7.62 -3.58 25.86
CA MET A 83 7.97 -3.45 24.43
C MET A 83 8.27 -4.83 23.82
N LYS A 84 9.06 -5.66 24.50
CA LYS A 84 9.38 -7.02 24.01
C LYS A 84 8.14 -7.91 23.88
N LYS A 85 7.21 -7.86 24.84
CA LYS A 85 5.94 -8.60 24.78
C LYS A 85 5.06 -8.13 23.61
N ILE A 86 4.90 -6.81 23.44
CA ILE A 86 4.13 -6.22 22.34
C ILE A 86 4.76 -6.58 20.98
N MET A 87 6.07 -6.49 20.86
CA MET A 87 6.81 -6.88 19.66
C MET A 87 6.54 -8.35 19.31
N ILE A 88 6.71 -9.28 20.26
CA ILE A 88 6.49 -10.71 20.01
C ILE A 88 5.03 -10.97 19.63
N ALA A 89 4.06 -10.41 20.37
CA ALA A 89 2.64 -10.57 20.07
C ALA A 89 2.26 -10.04 18.68
N GLY A 90 2.74 -8.84 18.32
CA GLY A 90 2.53 -8.25 17.00
C GLY A 90 3.20 -9.04 15.88
N GLY A 91 4.41 -9.55 16.11
CA GLY A 91 5.13 -10.42 15.17
C GLY A 91 4.38 -11.73 14.91
N VAL A 92 3.89 -12.39 15.97
CA VAL A 92 3.09 -13.61 15.86
C VAL A 92 1.78 -13.33 15.11
N PHE A 93 1.03 -12.32 15.53
CA PHE A 93 -0.23 -11.93 14.87
C PHE A 93 -0.02 -11.63 13.37
N SER A 94 0.98 -10.82 13.04
CA SER A 94 1.26 -10.45 11.65
C SER A 94 1.65 -11.65 10.80
N THR A 95 2.44 -12.59 11.33
CA THR A 95 2.83 -13.81 10.59
C THR A 95 1.62 -14.71 10.30
N PHE A 96 0.75 -14.92 11.28
CA PHE A 96 -0.50 -15.67 11.08
C PHE A 96 -1.43 -14.97 10.11
N ALA A 97 -1.64 -13.66 10.27
CA ALA A 97 -2.48 -12.87 9.38
C ALA A 97 -1.93 -12.86 7.95
N PHE A 98 -0.61 -12.86 7.77
CA PHE A 98 0.02 -12.92 6.45
C PHE A 98 -0.20 -14.29 5.78
N LEU A 99 -0.04 -15.38 6.54
CA LEU A 99 -0.26 -16.75 6.05
C LEU A 99 -1.73 -16.97 5.65
N PHE A 100 -2.67 -16.63 6.55
CA PHE A 100 -4.10 -16.74 6.27
C PHE A 100 -4.56 -15.79 5.17
N GLY A 101 -4.05 -14.55 5.15
CA GLY A 101 -4.34 -13.58 4.10
C GLY A 101 -3.85 -14.05 2.73
N SER A 102 -2.67 -14.66 2.67
CA SER A 102 -2.14 -15.28 1.44
C SER A 102 -3.01 -16.45 1.00
N PHE A 103 -3.40 -17.32 1.94
CA PHE A 103 -4.30 -18.44 1.66
C PHE A 103 -5.66 -17.97 1.13
N PHE A 104 -6.26 -16.94 1.74
CA PHE A 104 -7.53 -16.35 1.29
C PHE A 104 -7.41 -15.75 -0.11
N LYS A 105 -6.25 -15.15 -0.42
CA LYS A 105 -6.00 -14.60 -1.75
C LYS A 105 -5.92 -15.69 -2.81
N VAL A 106 -5.26 -16.81 -2.52
CA VAL A 106 -5.22 -17.98 -3.42
C VAL A 106 -6.61 -18.58 -3.61
N MET A 107 -7.39 -18.68 -2.53
CA MET A 107 -8.76 -19.21 -2.56
C MET A 107 -9.80 -18.22 -3.11
N HIS A 108 -9.41 -17.00 -3.49
CA HIS A 108 -10.28 -15.92 -3.95
C HIS A 108 -11.40 -15.55 -2.95
N TRP A 109 -11.15 -15.75 -1.66
CA TRP A 109 -12.13 -15.47 -0.61
C TRP A 109 -12.19 -13.97 -0.30
N PRO A 110 -13.40 -13.46 0.03
CA PRO A 110 -13.57 -12.05 0.37
C PRO A 110 -12.74 -11.68 1.60
N GLY A 111 -12.23 -10.45 1.64
CA GLY A 111 -11.44 -9.92 2.77
C GLY A 111 -9.94 -10.23 2.74
N ALA A 112 -9.44 -11.01 1.77
CA ALA A 112 -8.01 -11.32 1.62
C ALA A 112 -7.13 -10.06 1.57
N ALA A 113 -7.56 -9.05 0.81
CA ALA A 113 -6.82 -7.81 0.63
C ALA A 113 -6.67 -7.02 1.95
N VAL A 114 -7.74 -6.95 2.75
CA VAL A 114 -7.75 -6.23 4.04
C VAL A 114 -6.82 -6.93 5.03
N LEU A 115 -6.92 -8.27 5.13
CA LEU A 115 -6.12 -9.06 6.05
C LEU A 115 -4.62 -8.96 5.73
N LEU A 116 -4.23 -9.03 4.45
CA LEU A 116 -2.85 -8.84 4.01
C LEU A 116 -2.32 -7.44 4.31
N THR A 117 -3.14 -6.42 4.08
CA THR A 117 -2.77 -5.02 4.36
C THR A 117 -2.54 -4.80 5.84
N LEU A 118 -3.43 -5.32 6.69
CA LEU A 118 -3.31 -5.26 8.15
C LEU A 118 -2.06 -6.01 8.63
N ALA A 119 -1.81 -7.22 8.09
CA ALA A 119 -0.64 -8.01 8.44
C ALA A 119 0.66 -7.26 8.15
N VAL A 120 0.80 -6.69 6.95
CA VAL A 120 1.97 -5.91 6.55
C VAL A 120 2.09 -4.62 7.36
N ALA A 121 0.98 -3.92 7.64
CA ALA A 121 1.00 -2.71 8.46
C ALA A 121 1.51 -2.99 9.88
N VAL A 122 0.99 -4.04 10.54
CA VAL A 122 1.45 -4.43 11.88
C VAL A 122 2.93 -4.87 11.85
N PHE A 123 3.35 -5.64 10.84
CA PHE A 123 4.73 -6.09 10.74
C PHE A 123 5.71 -4.92 10.51
N SER A 124 5.39 -4.02 9.58
CA SER A 124 6.27 -2.93 9.17
C SER A 124 6.29 -1.75 10.14
N LEU A 125 5.15 -1.39 10.74
CA LEU A 125 5.04 -0.19 11.58
C LEU A 125 5.13 -0.48 13.08
N LEU A 126 4.89 -1.73 13.50
CA LEU A 126 4.96 -2.13 14.90
C LEU A 126 6.12 -3.09 15.14
N PHE A 127 6.15 -4.25 14.50
CA PHE A 127 7.18 -5.26 14.80
C PHE A 127 8.60 -4.77 14.47
N LEU A 128 8.85 -4.30 13.26
CA LEU A 128 10.18 -3.89 12.81
C LEU A 128 10.77 -2.70 13.60
N PRO A 129 10.03 -1.61 13.88
CA PRO A 129 10.55 -0.50 14.68
C PRO A 129 10.82 -0.88 16.13
N LEU A 130 9.97 -1.70 16.76
CA LEU A 130 10.25 -2.20 18.11
C LEU A 130 11.48 -3.10 18.14
N LEU A 131 11.67 -3.95 17.13
CA LEU A 131 12.86 -4.78 16.99
C LEU A 131 14.12 -3.92 16.86
N PHE A 132 14.07 -2.84 16.09
CA PHE A 132 15.15 -1.86 15.99
C PHE A 132 15.50 -1.26 17.35
N ILE A 133 14.51 -0.74 18.10
CA ILE A 133 14.74 -0.09 19.40
C ILE A 133 15.42 -1.05 20.38
N ILE A 134 14.97 -2.31 20.43
CA ILE A 134 15.55 -3.33 21.32
C ILE A 134 16.97 -3.67 20.87
N LYS A 135 17.18 -3.96 19.58
CA LYS A 135 18.49 -4.36 19.05
C LYS A 135 19.53 -3.24 19.07
N ALA A 136 19.11 -1.99 18.83
CA ALA A 136 19.99 -0.83 18.89
C ALA A 136 20.52 -0.56 20.31
N LYS A 137 19.80 -1.01 21.36
CA LYS A 137 20.26 -0.95 22.76
C LYS A 137 21.24 -2.07 23.12
N GLU A 138 21.15 -3.23 22.47
CA GLU A 138 22.06 -4.37 22.70
C GLU A 138 23.43 -4.16 22.05
N VAL A 139 23.49 -3.33 21.02
CA VAL A 139 24.69 -3.09 20.21
C VAL A 139 25.49 -1.91 20.75
N ASN A 140 26.79 -2.11 20.99
CA ASN A 140 27.68 -1.05 21.50
C ASN A 140 28.32 -0.21 20.38
N SER A 141 28.59 -0.80 19.21
CA SER A 141 29.27 -0.12 18.09
C SER A 141 28.31 0.75 17.27
N GLY A 142 28.71 1.99 16.98
CA GLY A 142 27.92 2.90 16.14
C GLY A 142 27.69 2.37 14.71
N LEU A 143 28.67 1.70 14.12
CA LEU A 143 28.51 1.09 12.79
C LEU A 143 27.50 -0.06 12.81
N GLU A 144 27.51 -0.89 13.85
CA GLU A 144 26.54 -1.97 13.98
C GLU A 144 25.13 -1.43 14.23
N LYS A 145 24.98 -0.32 14.96
CA LYS A 145 23.69 0.39 15.10
C LYS A 145 23.17 0.87 13.76
N LEU A 146 24.03 1.41 12.89
CA LEU A 146 23.65 1.81 11.53
C LEU A 146 23.22 0.61 10.68
N VAL A 147 23.92 -0.52 10.78
CA VAL A 147 23.54 -1.76 10.09
C VAL A 147 22.14 -2.22 10.53
N VAL A 148 21.84 -2.20 11.83
CA VAL A 148 20.49 -2.53 12.32
C VAL A 148 19.47 -1.51 11.80
N ALA A 149 19.76 -0.21 11.87
CA ALA A 149 18.86 0.85 11.40
C ALA A 149 18.50 0.72 9.92
N PHE A 150 19.50 0.65 9.04
CA PHE A 150 19.29 0.55 7.61
C PHE A 150 18.70 -0.81 7.22
N GLY A 151 19.01 -1.89 7.95
CA GLY A 151 18.36 -3.19 7.79
C GLY A 151 16.87 -3.13 8.11
N THR A 152 16.47 -2.43 9.18
CA THR A 152 15.06 -2.20 9.52
C THR A 152 14.36 -1.38 8.44
N ILE A 153 14.97 -0.29 7.97
CA ILE A 153 14.41 0.54 6.88
C ILE A 153 14.22 -0.29 5.61
N LEU A 154 15.24 -1.08 5.22
CA LEU A 154 15.16 -1.98 4.07
C LEU A 154 14.01 -2.99 4.22
N GLY A 155 13.86 -3.59 5.41
CA GLY A 155 12.76 -4.51 5.72
C GLY A 155 11.38 -3.86 5.57
N ILE A 156 11.21 -2.62 6.05
CA ILE A 156 9.96 -1.86 5.90
C ILE A 156 9.68 -1.58 4.42
N MET A 157 10.68 -1.08 3.68
CA MET A 157 10.56 -0.82 2.24
C MET A 157 10.19 -2.09 1.47
N PHE A 158 10.80 -3.22 1.81
CA PHE A 158 10.51 -4.52 1.20
C PHE A 158 9.06 -4.95 1.40
N CYS A 159 8.58 -4.93 2.64
CA CYS A 159 7.21 -5.31 2.98
C CYS A 159 6.18 -4.42 2.27
N LEU A 160 6.41 -3.10 2.25
CA LEU A 160 5.54 -2.15 1.54
C LEU A 160 5.57 -2.38 0.02
N SER A 161 6.74 -2.62 -0.55
CA SER A 161 6.90 -2.86 -2.00
C SER A 161 6.12 -4.10 -2.44
N ILE A 162 6.23 -5.21 -1.69
CA ILE A 162 5.46 -6.43 -1.97
C ILE A 162 3.96 -6.18 -1.78
N LEU A 163 3.55 -5.48 -0.73
CA LEU A 163 2.14 -5.18 -0.50
C LEU A 163 1.54 -4.42 -1.69
N PHE A 164 2.19 -3.34 -2.13
CA PHE A 164 1.71 -2.54 -3.28
C PHE A 164 1.61 -3.39 -4.54
N LYS A 165 2.58 -4.28 -4.75
CA LYS A 165 2.59 -5.20 -5.89
C LYS A 165 1.46 -6.20 -5.84
N VAL A 166 1.25 -6.82 -4.68
CA VAL A 166 0.18 -7.80 -4.45
C VAL A 166 -1.20 -7.14 -4.57
N GLN A 167 -1.36 -5.90 -4.10
CA GLN A 167 -2.62 -5.15 -4.19
C GLN A 167 -2.82 -4.43 -5.53
N HIS A 168 -1.86 -4.52 -6.46
CA HIS A 168 -1.89 -3.80 -7.73
C HIS A 168 -2.06 -2.28 -7.57
N TRP A 169 -1.53 -1.74 -6.47
CA TRP A 169 -1.60 -0.31 -6.20
C TRP A 169 -0.61 0.47 -7.07
N PRO A 170 -0.96 1.72 -7.45
CA PRO A 170 -0.09 2.55 -8.27
C PRO A 170 1.24 2.79 -7.56
N GLY A 171 2.33 2.83 -8.32
CA GLY A 171 3.68 3.06 -7.78
C GLY A 171 4.39 1.83 -7.22
N ALA A 172 3.81 0.62 -7.31
CA ALA A 172 4.45 -0.61 -6.86
C ALA A 172 5.85 -0.82 -7.48
N SER A 173 6.00 -0.61 -8.79
CA SER A 173 7.29 -0.75 -9.47
C SER A 173 8.32 0.28 -8.99
N LEU A 174 7.89 1.52 -8.72
CA LEU A 174 8.78 2.57 -8.20
C LEU A 174 9.30 2.19 -6.81
N LEU A 175 8.45 1.68 -5.92
CA LEU A 175 8.84 1.23 -4.59
C LEU A 175 9.84 0.06 -4.63
N VAL A 176 9.63 -0.92 -5.52
CA VAL A 176 10.58 -2.03 -5.69
C VAL A 176 11.93 -1.52 -6.20
N ILE A 177 11.94 -0.59 -7.17
CA ILE A 177 13.19 -0.01 -7.68
C ILE A 177 13.94 0.77 -6.59
N THR A 178 13.23 1.59 -5.81
CA THR A 178 13.87 2.35 -4.71
C THR A 178 14.40 1.43 -3.63
N MET A 179 13.66 0.36 -3.28
CA MET A 179 14.12 -0.67 -2.33
C MET A 179 15.36 -1.40 -2.84
N VAL A 180 15.38 -1.80 -4.12
CA VAL A 180 16.54 -2.46 -4.74
C VAL A 180 17.76 -1.55 -4.76
N ALA A 181 17.58 -0.27 -5.16
CA ALA A 181 18.65 0.71 -5.16
C ALA A 181 19.21 0.94 -3.75
N PHE A 182 18.34 1.08 -2.75
CA PHE A 182 18.73 1.22 -1.36
C PHE A 182 19.50 -0.01 -0.85
N SER A 183 19.01 -1.22 -1.17
CA SER A 183 19.69 -2.48 -0.81
C SER A 183 21.11 -2.55 -1.40
N PHE A 184 21.23 -2.29 -2.71
CA PHE A 184 22.47 -2.47 -3.45
C PHE A 184 23.52 -1.40 -3.15
N PHE A 185 23.13 -0.12 -3.07
CA PHE A 185 24.07 0.98 -2.90
C PHE A 185 24.37 1.34 -1.44
N ILE A 186 23.47 1.03 -0.51
CA ILE A 186 23.60 1.48 0.89
C ILE A 186 23.75 0.28 1.82
N PHE A 187 22.76 -0.61 1.87
CA PHE A 187 22.73 -1.65 2.90
C PHE A 187 23.81 -2.73 2.72
N ILE A 188 23.94 -3.29 1.51
CA ILE A 188 24.90 -4.37 1.23
C ILE A 188 26.35 -3.92 1.46
N PRO A 189 26.81 -2.77 0.91
CA PRO A 189 28.16 -2.28 1.18
C PRO A 189 28.42 -2.04 2.68
N LEU A 190 27.46 -1.41 3.37
CA LEU A 190 27.58 -1.13 4.80
C LEU A 190 27.70 -2.42 5.62
N TYR A 191 26.84 -3.40 5.36
CA TYR A 191 26.86 -4.69 6.04
C TYR A 191 28.19 -5.43 5.81
N PHE A 192 28.63 -5.50 4.54
CA PHE A 192 29.87 -6.17 4.16
C PHE A 192 31.09 -5.53 4.84
N PHE A 193 31.27 -4.22 4.76
CA PHE A 193 32.43 -3.55 5.36
C PHE A 193 32.40 -3.58 6.89
N SER A 194 31.22 -3.55 7.51
CA SER A 194 31.08 -3.67 8.97
C SER A 194 31.49 -5.07 9.46
N GLY A 195 31.06 -6.13 8.78
CA GLY A 195 31.32 -7.51 9.21
C GLY A 195 32.69 -8.05 8.80
N TYR A 196 33.24 -7.62 7.65
CA TYR A 196 34.50 -8.15 7.10
C TYR A 196 35.73 -7.82 7.97
N ARG A 197 35.65 -6.74 8.75
CA ARG A 197 36.71 -6.33 9.70
C ARG A 197 36.87 -7.31 10.86
N LYS A 198 35.84 -8.11 11.17
CA LYS A 198 35.89 -9.12 12.24
C LYS A 198 36.37 -10.47 11.67
N PRO A 199 37.58 -10.95 12.03
CA PRO A 199 38.14 -12.16 11.44
C PRO A 199 37.30 -13.40 11.73
N GLU A 200 36.66 -13.44 12.90
CA GLU A 200 35.80 -14.52 13.38
C GLU A 200 34.48 -14.69 12.59
N THR A 201 33.92 -13.61 12.01
CA THR A 201 32.67 -13.64 11.24
C THR A 201 32.87 -13.38 9.74
N ARG A 202 34.12 -13.36 9.26
CA ARG A 202 34.43 -12.96 7.87
C ARG A 202 33.73 -13.84 6.84
N LEU A 203 33.77 -15.16 7.03
CA LEU A 203 33.10 -16.12 6.12
C LEU A 203 31.58 -15.93 6.14
N ASN A 204 30.96 -15.86 7.32
CA ASN A 204 29.52 -15.65 7.44
C ASN A 204 29.08 -14.34 6.80
N THR A 205 29.84 -13.25 7.01
CA THR A 205 29.52 -11.93 6.41
C THR A 205 29.57 -12.00 4.88
N SER A 206 30.60 -12.62 4.31
CA SER A 206 30.73 -12.78 2.86
C SER A 206 29.59 -13.62 2.29
N LEU A 207 29.27 -14.76 2.92
CA LEU A 207 28.18 -15.63 2.49
C LEU A 207 26.82 -14.92 2.56
N THR A 208 26.52 -14.25 3.67
CA THR A 208 25.27 -13.49 3.82
C THR A 208 25.17 -12.36 2.81
N SER A 209 26.28 -11.68 2.49
CA SER A 209 26.29 -10.62 1.48
C SER A 209 26.00 -11.16 0.07
N ILE A 210 26.55 -12.32 -0.29
CA ILE A 210 26.24 -13.00 -1.57
C ILE A 210 24.76 -13.37 -1.64
N LEU A 211 24.19 -13.90 -0.55
CA LEU A 211 22.76 -14.22 -0.47
C LEU A 211 21.88 -12.97 -0.61
N LEU A 212 22.26 -11.85 0.03
CA LEU A 212 21.55 -10.58 -0.09
C LEU A 212 21.57 -10.02 -1.51
N ILE A 213 22.71 -10.14 -2.21
CA ILE A 213 22.81 -9.75 -3.63
C ILE A 213 21.89 -10.62 -4.48
N GLY A 214 21.93 -11.95 -4.30
CA GLY A 214 21.05 -12.88 -5.01
C GLY A 214 19.56 -12.58 -4.79
N PHE A 215 19.16 -12.33 -3.54
CA PHE A 215 17.80 -11.95 -3.21
C PHE A 215 17.39 -10.59 -3.82
N THR A 216 18.28 -9.60 -3.77
CA THR A 216 18.06 -8.29 -4.38
C THR A 216 17.93 -8.39 -5.92
N ALA A 217 18.71 -9.26 -6.56
CA ALA A 217 18.60 -9.51 -7.99
C ALA A 217 17.29 -10.21 -8.37
N VAL A 218 16.85 -11.23 -7.61
CA VAL A 218 15.57 -11.91 -7.86
C VAL A 218 14.39 -10.96 -7.65
N THR A 219 14.43 -10.11 -6.63
CA THR A 219 13.38 -9.11 -6.41
C THR A 219 13.36 -8.04 -7.51
N PHE A 220 14.53 -7.67 -8.06
CA PHE A 220 14.61 -6.80 -9.23
C PHE A 220 13.99 -7.42 -10.48
N LEU A 221 14.16 -8.73 -10.72
CA LEU A 221 13.51 -9.45 -11.83
C LEU A 221 11.98 -9.36 -11.79
N SER A 222 11.39 -9.17 -10.60
CA SER A 222 9.95 -9.00 -10.49
C SER A 222 9.47 -7.67 -11.08
N VAL A 223 10.34 -6.66 -11.26
CA VAL A 223 9.96 -5.37 -11.82
C VAL A 223 9.61 -5.54 -13.30
N ASN A 224 8.33 -5.42 -13.63
CA ASN A 224 7.91 -5.36 -15.03
C ASN A 224 8.39 -4.04 -15.62
N VAL A 225 9.42 -4.11 -16.45
CA VAL A 225 9.99 -2.95 -17.15
C VAL A 225 9.14 -2.56 -18.36
N ASN A 226 8.35 -3.49 -18.93
CA ASN A 226 7.59 -3.27 -20.16
C ASN A 226 6.24 -4.02 -20.16
N GLY A 227 5.23 -3.56 -19.42
CA GLY A 227 3.89 -4.16 -19.47
C GLY A 227 2.80 -3.10 -19.56
N PRO A 228 1.83 -3.21 -20.49
CA PRO A 228 0.60 -2.42 -20.41
C PRO A 228 -0.08 -2.68 -19.06
N THR A 229 -0.64 -1.62 -18.48
CA THR A 229 -1.34 -1.68 -17.18
C THR A 229 -2.42 -2.77 -17.25
N SER A 230 -2.60 -3.60 -16.20
CA SER A 230 -3.53 -4.76 -16.22
C SER A 230 -4.92 -4.40 -16.77
N ARG A 231 -5.42 -3.20 -16.44
CA ARG A 231 -6.67 -2.64 -16.95
C ARG A 231 -6.74 -2.54 -18.48
N GLN A 232 -5.67 -2.08 -19.13
CA GLN A 232 -5.61 -1.93 -20.59
C GLN A 232 -5.58 -3.29 -21.31
N VAL A 233 -5.02 -4.31 -20.66
CA VAL A 233 -5.04 -5.69 -21.15
C VAL A 233 -6.44 -6.28 -21.03
N ASP A 234 -7.12 -6.05 -19.90
CA ASP A 234 -8.49 -6.49 -19.69
C ASP A 234 -9.45 -5.85 -20.72
N ASP A 235 -9.29 -4.55 -21.00
CA ASP A 235 -10.07 -3.84 -22.02
C ASP A 235 -9.78 -4.37 -23.44
N TRP A 236 -8.54 -4.75 -23.73
CA TRP A 236 -8.16 -5.39 -25.00
C TRP A 236 -8.81 -6.76 -25.16
N ILE A 237 -8.79 -7.58 -24.11
CA ILE A 237 -9.45 -8.89 -24.10
C ILE A 237 -10.95 -8.70 -24.33
N ALA A 238 -11.59 -7.77 -23.64
CA ALA A 238 -13.01 -7.46 -23.83
C ALA A 238 -13.31 -7.07 -25.28
N TYR A 239 -12.56 -6.14 -25.87
CA TYR A 239 -12.72 -5.76 -27.27
C TYR A 239 -12.56 -6.95 -28.23
N SER A 240 -11.50 -7.74 -28.07
CA SER A 240 -11.23 -8.89 -28.94
C SER A 240 -12.32 -9.95 -28.91
N GLN A 241 -12.91 -10.20 -27.72
CA GLN A 241 -14.04 -11.11 -27.56
C GLN A 241 -15.30 -10.58 -28.27
N SER A 242 -15.62 -9.30 -28.05
CA SER A 242 -16.73 -8.62 -28.72
C SER A 242 -16.60 -8.72 -30.24
N GLU A 243 -15.41 -8.46 -30.77
CA GLU A 243 -15.15 -8.47 -32.22
C GLU A 243 -15.35 -9.85 -32.84
N MET A 244 -14.96 -10.90 -32.11
CA MET A 244 -15.21 -12.27 -32.54
C MET A 244 -16.72 -12.61 -32.57
N ILE A 245 -17.48 -12.16 -31.57
CA ILE A 245 -18.93 -12.34 -31.53
C ILE A 245 -19.57 -11.62 -32.72
N TRP A 246 -19.18 -10.38 -32.97
CA TRP A 246 -19.64 -9.61 -34.12
C TRP A 246 -19.36 -10.33 -35.44
N ASN A 247 -18.12 -10.79 -35.65
CA ASN A 247 -17.75 -11.52 -36.88
C ASN A 247 -18.58 -12.80 -37.07
N LYS A 248 -18.91 -13.52 -35.98
CA LYS A 248 -19.78 -14.70 -36.03
C LYS A 248 -21.23 -14.35 -36.38
N ILE A 249 -21.75 -13.24 -35.84
CA ILE A 249 -23.10 -12.75 -36.12
C ILE A 249 -23.20 -12.32 -37.58
N ASN A 250 -22.28 -11.46 -38.02
CA ASN A 250 -22.22 -10.94 -39.37
C ASN A 250 -22.01 -12.03 -40.43
N ALA A 251 -21.27 -13.10 -40.11
CA ALA A 251 -21.08 -14.24 -41.02
C ALA A 251 -22.29 -15.20 -41.11
N LYS A 252 -23.16 -15.23 -40.09
CA LYS A 252 -24.29 -16.19 -40.02
C LYS A 252 -25.64 -15.60 -40.37
N GLN A 253 -25.82 -14.29 -40.21
CA GLN A 253 -27.06 -13.59 -40.53
C GLN A 253 -26.91 -12.80 -41.83
N HIS A 254 -27.91 -12.88 -42.71
CA HIS A 254 -28.25 -11.70 -43.51
C HIS A 254 -28.71 -10.64 -42.51
N VAL A 255 -27.79 -9.78 -42.08
CA VAL A 255 -28.02 -8.72 -41.07
C VAL A 255 -28.94 -7.66 -41.68
N SER A 256 -30.21 -8.00 -41.88
CA SER A 256 -31.33 -7.18 -42.32
C SER A 256 -31.15 -6.27 -43.54
N ASP A 257 -32.13 -6.27 -44.44
CA ASP A 257 -32.21 -5.30 -45.54
C ASP A 257 -32.75 -3.92 -45.10
N GLU A 258 -33.01 -3.70 -43.80
CA GLU A 258 -33.44 -2.41 -43.27
C GLU A 258 -32.35 -1.33 -43.51
N PRO A 259 -32.64 -0.25 -44.27
CA PRO A 259 -31.63 0.75 -44.65
C PRO A 259 -31.07 1.51 -43.44
N GLU A 260 -31.87 1.65 -42.37
CA GLU A 260 -31.46 2.32 -41.13
C GLU A 260 -30.49 1.48 -40.29
N VAL A 261 -30.69 0.16 -40.28
CA VAL A 261 -29.77 -0.80 -39.65
C VAL A 261 -28.42 -0.78 -40.37
N MET A 262 -28.44 -0.85 -41.69
CA MET A 262 -27.23 -0.82 -42.52
C MET A 262 -26.46 0.49 -42.38
N ALA A 263 -27.15 1.63 -42.24
CA ALA A 263 -26.51 2.92 -42.02
C ALA A 263 -25.73 2.96 -40.69
N VAL A 264 -26.27 2.41 -39.60
CA VAL A 264 -25.59 2.35 -38.29
C VAL A 264 -24.39 1.39 -38.34
N LEU A 265 -24.54 0.23 -38.98
CA LEU A 265 -23.45 -0.74 -39.11
C LEU A 265 -22.28 -0.19 -39.93
N GLN A 266 -22.56 0.41 -41.09
CA GLN A 266 -21.54 1.00 -41.96
C GLN A 266 -20.84 2.20 -41.32
N SER A 267 -21.56 3.08 -40.62
CA SER A 267 -20.94 4.21 -39.92
C SER A 267 -20.09 3.75 -38.73
N SER A 268 -20.52 2.69 -38.02
CA SER A 268 -19.73 2.06 -36.96
C SER A 268 -18.44 1.43 -37.50
N ASP A 269 -18.49 0.71 -38.63
CA ASP A 269 -17.30 0.12 -39.26
C ASP A 269 -16.31 1.18 -39.76
N LYS A 270 -16.81 2.27 -40.37
CA LYS A 270 -15.96 3.40 -40.80
C LYS A 270 -15.23 4.02 -39.62
N LEU A 271 -15.94 4.26 -38.51
CA LEU A 271 -15.36 4.83 -37.30
C LEU A 271 -14.34 3.87 -36.66
N LYS A 272 -14.67 2.57 -36.57
CA LYS A 272 -13.79 1.53 -36.04
C LYS A 272 -12.48 1.44 -36.83
N ASN A 273 -12.57 1.39 -38.17
CA ASN A 273 -11.40 1.35 -39.03
C ASN A 273 -10.56 2.62 -38.91
N ALA A 274 -11.18 3.80 -38.80
CA ALA A 274 -10.44 5.05 -38.59
C ALA A 274 -9.68 5.06 -37.25
N ILE A 275 -10.24 4.50 -36.18
CA ILE A 275 -9.57 4.36 -34.88
C ILE A 275 -8.42 3.34 -34.99
N LEU A 276 -8.63 2.19 -35.64
CA LEU A 276 -7.58 1.18 -35.85
C LEU A 276 -6.41 1.72 -36.67
N ASP A 277 -6.69 2.45 -37.76
CA ASP A 277 -5.67 3.06 -38.62
C ASP A 277 -4.83 4.11 -37.87
N LEU A 278 -5.45 4.88 -36.96
CA LEU A 278 -4.75 5.89 -36.17
C LEU A 278 -3.88 5.29 -35.06
N THR A 279 -4.32 4.17 -34.50
CA THR A 279 -3.68 3.55 -33.33
C THR A 279 -2.68 2.47 -33.71
N SER A 280 -2.68 2.06 -34.98
CA SER A 280 -1.93 0.91 -35.49
C SER A 280 -2.18 -0.36 -34.65
N LEU A 281 -3.35 -0.47 -34.05
CA LEU A 281 -3.75 -1.66 -33.28
C LEU A 281 -3.92 -2.83 -34.26
N PRO A 282 -3.41 -4.03 -33.92
CA PRO A 282 -3.62 -5.20 -34.74
C PRO A 282 -5.12 -5.54 -34.78
N LYS A 283 -5.58 -6.15 -35.87
CA LYS A 283 -6.91 -6.77 -35.84
C LYS A 283 -6.86 -7.95 -34.86
N PRO A 284 -7.89 -8.12 -34.00
CA PRO A 284 -7.88 -9.17 -33.00
C PRO A 284 -8.03 -10.55 -33.68
N ASP A 285 -6.90 -11.19 -33.95
CA ASP A 285 -6.85 -12.57 -34.45
C ASP A 285 -6.53 -13.53 -33.29
N ASN A 286 -7.40 -14.52 -33.06
CA ASN A 286 -7.18 -15.69 -32.20
C ASN A 286 -6.67 -15.43 -30.76
N TYR A 287 -7.29 -14.51 -30.01
CA TYR A 287 -7.08 -14.35 -28.55
C TYR A 287 -5.64 -14.02 -28.10
N THR A 288 -4.72 -13.80 -29.03
CA THR A 288 -3.34 -13.48 -28.65
C THR A 288 -3.25 -12.01 -28.26
N ILE A 289 -2.87 -11.76 -27.01
CA ILE A 289 -2.39 -10.44 -26.59
C ILE A 289 -1.12 -10.20 -27.41
N PRO A 290 -1.05 -9.16 -28.25
CA PRO A 290 0.17 -8.86 -28.97
C PRO A 290 1.28 -8.68 -27.96
N THR A 291 2.35 -9.48 -28.08
CA THR A 291 3.54 -9.40 -27.21
C THR A 291 4.17 -8.00 -27.24
N GLU A 292 3.84 -7.20 -28.26
CA GLU A 292 4.27 -5.83 -28.51
C GLU A 292 3.10 -4.83 -28.57
N LEU A 293 2.07 -4.98 -27.70
CA LEU A 293 1.02 -3.97 -27.61
C LEU A 293 1.62 -2.65 -27.06
N LYS A 294 1.94 -1.72 -27.95
CA LYS A 294 2.53 -0.42 -27.58
C LYS A 294 1.56 0.33 -26.66
N VAL A 295 2.04 0.80 -25.52
CA VAL A 295 1.25 1.55 -24.52
C VAL A 295 0.57 2.78 -25.12
N ASP A 296 1.21 3.42 -26.11
CA ASP A 296 0.62 4.56 -26.84
C ASP A 296 -0.62 4.18 -27.67
N ALA A 297 -0.71 2.94 -28.17
CA ALA A 297 -1.87 2.46 -28.92
C ALA A 297 -3.11 2.27 -28.01
N LEU A 298 -2.88 2.11 -26.70
CA LEU A 298 -3.90 1.95 -25.65
C LEU A 298 -4.27 3.27 -24.95
N SER A 299 -3.73 4.39 -25.42
CA SER A 299 -3.95 5.70 -24.81
C SER A 299 -5.29 6.33 -25.23
N TYR A 300 -5.53 7.56 -24.81
CA TYR A 300 -6.76 8.30 -25.10
C TYR A 300 -6.79 8.85 -26.54
N LEU A 301 -7.98 8.94 -27.12
CA LEU A 301 -8.28 9.52 -28.44
C LEU A 301 -7.96 11.03 -28.59
N GLY A 302 -7.17 11.64 -27.71
CA GLY A 302 -7.02 13.10 -27.61
C GLY A 302 -5.60 13.61 -27.53
N ARG A 303 -4.59 12.76 -27.74
CA ARG A 303 -3.18 13.14 -27.51
C ARG A 303 -2.49 13.80 -28.71
N ASP A 304 -2.95 13.54 -29.93
CA ASP A 304 -2.38 14.09 -31.18
C ASP A 304 -3.45 14.77 -32.04
N GLY A 305 -3.16 15.89 -32.70
CA GLY A 305 -4.11 16.64 -33.54
C GLY A 305 -4.65 15.93 -34.81
N ARG A 306 -4.64 14.59 -34.86
CA ARG A 306 -5.02 13.73 -35.99
C ARG A 306 -6.48 13.26 -35.96
N TYR A 307 -7.28 13.67 -34.97
CA TYR A 307 -8.64 13.14 -34.73
C TYR A 307 -9.78 13.85 -35.47
N GLY A 308 -9.50 14.82 -36.35
CA GLY A 308 -10.55 15.54 -37.09
C GLY A 308 -11.49 14.60 -37.86
N LYS A 309 -10.93 13.62 -38.57
CA LYS A 309 -11.70 12.61 -39.32
C LYS A 309 -12.50 11.67 -38.42
N VAL A 310 -11.98 11.33 -37.23
CA VAL A 310 -12.69 10.47 -36.27
C VAL A 310 -13.89 11.19 -35.67
N LEU A 311 -13.74 12.49 -35.37
CA LEU A 311 -14.82 13.32 -34.85
C LEU A 311 -15.94 13.52 -35.88
N GLU A 312 -15.61 13.68 -37.17
CA GLU A 312 -16.61 13.73 -38.24
C GLU A 312 -17.38 12.40 -38.36
N LEU A 313 -16.68 11.26 -38.31
CA LEU A 313 -17.29 9.93 -38.36
C LEU A 313 -18.14 9.64 -37.11
N LEU A 314 -17.76 10.15 -35.94
CA LEU A 314 -18.58 10.07 -34.73
C LEU A 314 -19.89 10.83 -34.89
N GLN A 315 -19.84 12.04 -35.46
CA GLN A 315 -21.06 12.82 -35.72
C GLN A 315 -21.97 12.12 -36.73
N ASP A 316 -21.41 11.53 -37.79
CA ASP A 316 -22.18 10.72 -38.75
C ASP A 316 -22.86 9.52 -38.07
N LEU A 317 -22.13 8.80 -37.21
CA LEU A 317 -22.70 7.70 -36.42
C LEU A 317 -23.84 8.17 -35.51
N GLN A 318 -23.67 9.27 -34.77
CA GLN A 318 -24.70 9.83 -33.90
C GLN A 318 -25.99 10.20 -34.68
N VAL A 319 -25.84 10.77 -35.87
CA VAL A 319 -26.98 11.09 -36.75
C VAL A 319 -27.70 9.82 -37.20
N ASN A 320 -26.96 8.78 -37.59
CA ASN A 320 -27.54 7.52 -38.05
C ASN A 320 -28.22 6.75 -36.91
N VAL A 321 -27.68 6.77 -35.69
CA VAL A 321 -28.35 6.18 -34.53
C VAL A 321 -29.63 6.92 -34.18
N LYS A 322 -29.66 8.26 -34.25
CA LYS A 322 -30.89 9.03 -34.04
C LYS A 322 -31.98 8.66 -35.05
N LYS A 323 -31.63 8.49 -36.33
CA LYS A 323 -32.54 8.02 -37.37
C LYS A 323 -33.05 6.61 -37.09
N TYR A 324 -32.16 5.69 -36.71
CA TYR A 324 -32.54 4.33 -36.31
C TYR A 324 -33.53 4.34 -35.14
N ASN A 325 -33.24 5.09 -34.06
CA ASN A 325 -34.12 5.19 -32.89
C ASN A 325 -35.50 5.82 -33.20
N GLN A 326 -35.56 6.71 -34.20
CA GLN A 326 -36.82 7.29 -34.69
C GLN A 326 -37.65 6.28 -35.50
N ALA A 327 -36.99 5.39 -36.24
CA ALA A 327 -37.66 4.36 -37.05
C ALA A 327 -38.17 3.15 -36.23
N GLN A 328 -37.62 2.91 -35.03
CA GLN A 328 -38.07 1.82 -34.18
C GLN A 328 -39.40 2.14 -33.45
N LEU A 329 -40.42 1.33 -33.71
CA LEU A 329 -41.75 1.42 -33.06
C LEU A 329 -41.77 0.83 -31.65
N VAL A 330 -40.94 -0.17 -31.37
CA VAL A 330 -40.87 -0.86 -30.07
C VAL A 330 -39.73 -0.27 -29.25
N ALA A 331 -40.04 0.16 -28.02
CA ALA A 331 -39.07 0.79 -27.13
C ALA A 331 -37.86 -0.12 -26.80
N SER A 332 -38.04 -1.45 -26.76
CA SER A 332 -36.95 -2.41 -26.51
C SER A 332 -35.91 -2.52 -27.62
N ASN A 333 -36.24 -2.07 -28.84
CA ASN A 333 -35.38 -2.16 -30.01
C ASN A 333 -34.63 -0.84 -30.28
N LYS A 334 -34.98 0.22 -29.54
CA LYS A 334 -34.26 1.50 -29.57
C LYS A 334 -32.95 1.32 -28.82
N ILE A 335 -31.86 1.82 -29.41
CA ILE A 335 -30.57 1.90 -28.74
C ILE A 335 -30.74 2.82 -27.52
N PRO A 336 -30.52 2.33 -26.29
CA PRO A 336 -30.63 3.12 -25.08
C PRO A 336 -29.65 4.30 -25.07
N ASP A 337 -30.08 5.43 -24.51
CA ASP A 337 -29.25 6.64 -24.36
C ASP A 337 -27.98 6.39 -23.52
N GLY A 338 -27.92 5.29 -22.77
CA GLY A 338 -26.75 4.84 -22.01
C GLY A 338 -25.61 4.23 -22.84
N PHE A 339 -25.76 4.07 -24.17
CA PHE A 339 -24.65 3.68 -25.03
C PHE A 339 -23.63 4.81 -25.11
N ALA A 340 -22.38 4.49 -24.80
CA ALA A 340 -21.32 5.48 -24.60
C ALA A 340 -21.39 6.63 -25.60
N PHE A 341 -21.43 6.40 -26.91
CA PHE A 341 -21.25 7.42 -27.96
C PHE A 341 -22.42 8.38 -28.26
N LEU A 342 -23.60 8.21 -27.66
CA LEU A 342 -24.78 8.96 -28.11
C LEU A 342 -24.80 10.41 -27.67
N ASP A 343 -24.30 10.67 -26.46
CA ASP A 343 -24.35 11.98 -25.80
C ASP A 343 -22.96 12.56 -25.47
N ILE A 344 -21.89 11.96 -25.99
CA ILE A 344 -20.51 12.42 -25.71
C ILE A 344 -20.20 13.66 -26.54
N ASP A 345 -19.73 14.72 -25.87
CA ASP A 345 -19.15 15.88 -26.53
C ASP A 345 -17.74 15.56 -27.10
N LYS A 346 -17.30 16.33 -28.10
CA LYS A 346 -15.98 16.20 -28.74
C LYS A 346 -14.84 16.13 -27.72
N GLN A 347 -14.94 16.89 -26.64
CA GLN A 347 -13.91 16.92 -25.59
C GLN A 347 -13.91 15.64 -24.75
N GLU A 348 -15.07 15.08 -24.42
CA GLU A 348 -15.18 13.83 -23.68
C GLU A 348 -14.76 12.62 -24.52
N PHE A 349 -15.10 12.62 -25.82
CA PHE A 349 -14.70 11.56 -26.72
C PHE A 349 -13.18 11.49 -26.89
N SER A 350 -12.51 12.65 -26.92
CA SER A 350 -11.04 12.72 -26.94
C SER A 350 -10.37 12.16 -25.67
N ARG A 351 -11.12 12.05 -24.57
CA ARG A 351 -10.66 11.47 -23.29
C ARG A 351 -11.07 10.00 -23.15
N MET A 352 -11.64 9.40 -24.19
CA MET A 352 -11.97 7.98 -24.19
C MET A 352 -10.77 7.14 -24.60
N GLU A 353 -10.55 6.02 -23.92
CA GLU A 353 -9.48 5.07 -24.27
C GLU A 353 -9.80 4.41 -25.62
N ASN A 354 -8.79 4.28 -26.48
CA ASN A 354 -8.97 3.77 -27.84
C ASN A 354 -9.66 2.41 -27.87
N VAL A 355 -9.24 1.49 -27.01
CA VAL A 355 -9.78 0.12 -26.94
C VAL A 355 -11.18 0.09 -26.34
N TYR A 356 -11.45 0.94 -25.35
CA TYR A 356 -12.80 1.09 -24.81
C TYR A 356 -13.76 1.63 -25.87
N ALA A 357 -13.32 2.58 -26.69
CA ALA A 357 -14.10 3.08 -27.82
C ALA A 357 -14.37 1.96 -28.84
N LEU A 358 -13.35 1.20 -29.23
CA LEU A 358 -13.51 0.07 -30.14
C LEU A 358 -14.49 -0.98 -29.59
N ASN A 359 -14.39 -1.32 -28.30
CA ASN A 359 -15.29 -2.28 -27.65
C ASN A 359 -16.75 -1.82 -27.68
N ASN A 360 -17.03 -0.57 -27.31
CA ASN A 360 -18.40 -0.06 -27.32
C ASN A 360 -18.99 0.00 -28.75
N LEU A 361 -18.16 0.28 -29.77
CA LEU A 361 -18.64 0.29 -31.17
C LEU A 361 -19.03 -1.11 -31.61
N THR A 362 -18.22 -2.11 -31.28
CA THR A 362 -18.55 -3.50 -31.56
C THR A 362 -19.79 -3.96 -30.79
N GLN A 363 -19.97 -3.54 -29.53
CA GLN A 363 -21.19 -3.83 -28.76
C GLN A 363 -22.43 -3.18 -29.37
N LEU A 364 -22.31 -1.96 -29.90
CA LEU A 364 -23.40 -1.30 -30.65
C LEU A 364 -23.79 -2.11 -31.89
N GLN A 365 -22.80 -2.59 -32.66
CA GLN A 365 -23.04 -3.43 -33.85
C GLN A 365 -23.76 -4.74 -33.48
N ILE A 366 -23.31 -5.41 -32.40
CA ILE A 366 -23.95 -6.62 -31.88
C ILE A 366 -25.40 -6.33 -31.47
N TYR A 367 -25.65 -5.23 -30.74
CA TYR A 367 -26.98 -4.86 -30.27
C TYR A 367 -27.96 -4.57 -31.41
N VAL A 368 -27.53 -3.84 -32.43
CA VAL A 368 -28.39 -3.52 -33.58
C VAL A 368 -28.70 -4.78 -34.38
N ALA A 369 -27.73 -5.66 -34.59
CA ALA A 369 -27.95 -6.91 -35.30
C ALA A 369 -28.84 -7.89 -34.54
N SER A 370 -28.68 -8.01 -33.21
CA SER A 370 -29.54 -8.86 -32.38
C SER A 370 -30.98 -8.35 -32.32
N SER A 371 -31.17 -7.03 -32.19
CA SER A 371 -32.50 -6.39 -32.21
C SER A 371 -33.28 -6.67 -33.49
N CYS A 372 -32.57 -6.90 -34.61
CA CYS A 372 -33.21 -7.23 -35.87
C CYS A 372 -33.61 -8.71 -35.99
N SER A 373 -32.90 -9.61 -35.31
CA SER A 373 -33.24 -11.04 -35.27
C SER A 373 -34.57 -11.30 -34.56
N ASP A 374 -34.86 -10.56 -33.49
CA ASP A 374 -36.11 -10.70 -32.72
C ASP A 374 -37.34 -10.25 -33.52
N LYS A 375 -37.19 -9.25 -34.42
CA LYS A 375 -38.27 -8.84 -35.34
C LYS A 375 -38.66 -9.96 -36.30
N THR A 376 -37.70 -10.69 -36.85
CA THR A 376 -37.95 -11.81 -37.79
C THR A 376 -38.69 -12.96 -37.11
N VAL A 377 -38.43 -13.20 -35.82
CA VAL A 377 -39.13 -14.23 -35.03
C VAL A 377 -40.56 -13.79 -34.68
N MET A 378 -40.79 -12.49 -34.41
CA MET A 378 -42.14 -11.96 -34.19
C MET A 378 -42.99 -11.86 -35.46
N ALA A 379 -42.39 -11.61 -36.63
CA ALA A 379 -43.13 -11.50 -37.90
C ALA A 379 -43.62 -12.86 -38.47
N ILE A 380 -43.17 -13.98 -37.90
CA ILE A 380 -43.55 -15.35 -38.29
C ILE A 380 -44.62 -15.94 -37.34
N ARG A 381 -45.02 -15.21 -36.29
CA ARG A 381 -46.18 -15.52 -35.44
C ARG A 381 -47.36 -14.64 -35.82
#